data_AF-F2I1X6-F1
#
_entry.id   AF-F2I1X6-F1
#
_cell.length_a   1.000
_cell.length_b   1.000
_cell.length_c   1.000
_cell.angle_alpha   90.00
_cell.angle_beta   90.00
_cell.angle_gamma   90.00
#
_symmetry.space_group_name_H-M   'P 1'
#
loop_
_entity.id
_entity.type
_entity.pdbx_description
1 polymer ?
#
loop_
_entity_poly.entity_id
_entity_poly.type
_entity_poly.pdbx_seq_one_letter_code
_entity_poly.pdbx_strand_id
1 'polypeptide(L)' 'MVMTLVITAINTGINNGYIGRFLSAWKFSFPVAIVAGSIVAPLAKKIVDKIIFK' A
#
# COMPACT_ATOMS: atom_id res chain seq x y z
N MET A 1 -3.18 -0.05 7.21
CA MET A 1 -3.33 1.12 8.11
C MET A 1 -2.59 0.95 9.43
N VAL A 2 -2.77 -0.17 10.16
CA VAL A 2 -2.05 -0.42 11.43
C VAL A 2 -0.53 -0.49 11.23
N MET A 3 -0.05 -1.22 10.22
CA MET A 3 1.39 -1.35 9.94
C MET A 3 2.09 -0.02 9.62
N THR A 4 1.43 0.85 8.84
CA THR A 4 1.96 2.18 8.48
C THR A 4 2.02 3.13 9.68
N LEU A 5 1.08 3.03 10.62
CA LEU A 5 1.15 3.74 11.91
C LEU A 5 2.35 3.23 12.72
N VAL A 6 2.41 1.92 12.95
CA VAL A 6 3.47 1.29 13.76
C VAL A 6 4.87 1.61 13.21
N ILE A 7 5.10 1.50 11.89
CA ILE A 7 6.39 1.81 11.27
C ILE A 7 6.74 3.30 11.39
N THR A 8 5.76 4.19 11.21
CA THR A 8 5.98 5.64 11.37
C THR A 8 6.31 5.99 12.83
N ALA A 9 5.71 5.29 13.79
CA ALA A 9 5.92 5.50 15.22
C ALA A 9 7.32 5.02 15.64
N ILE A 10 7.73 3.85 15.14
CA ILE A 10 9.06 3.29 15.37
C ILE A 10 10.15 4.15 14.73
N ASN A 11 9.95 4.63 13.50
CA ASN A 11 10.99 5.31 12.73
C ASN A 11 11.14 6.81 13.08
N THR A 12 10.06 7.48 13.49
CA THR A 12 10.04 8.95 13.70
C THR A 12 9.68 9.37 15.12
N GLY A 13 9.27 8.44 15.98
CA GLY A 13 8.76 8.74 17.32
C GLY A 13 7.32 9.28 17.32
N ILE A 14 6.61 9.03 18.41
CA ILE A 14 5.25 9.58 18.66
C ILE A 14 5.43 10.98 19.24
N ASN A 15 5.72 11.96 18.38
CA ASN A 15 5.82 13.37 18.78
C ASN A 15 4.86 14.25 17.95
N ASN A 16 4.70 15.53 18.32
CA ASN A 16 3.84 16.50 17.63
C ASN A 16 4.21 16.60 16.13
N GLY A 17 3.49 15.87 15.29
CA GLY A 17 3.76 15.72 13.85
C GLY A 17 3.59 14.29 13.30
N TYR A 18 3.47 13.28 14.17
CA TYR A 18 3.25 11.88 13.80
C TYR A 18 2.03 11.67 12.91
N ILE A 19 0.88 12.24 13.29
CA ILE A 19 -0.36 12.18 12.51
C ILE A 19 -0.21 12.87 11.14
N GLY A 20 0.50 14.00 11.08
CA GLY A 20 0.77 14.72 9.84
C GLY A 20 1.66 13.95 8.86
N ARG A 21 2.67 13.24 9.38
CA ARG A 21 3.53 12.34 8.59
C ARG A 21 2.76 11.11 8.10
N PHE A 22 1.96 10.51 8.96
CA PHE A 22 1.09 9.37 8.60
C PHE A 22 0.11 9.74 7.48
N LEU A 23 -0.59 10.87 7.61
CA LEU A 23 -1.53 11.35 6.58
C LEU A 23 -0.82 11.72 5.28
N SER A 24 0.40 12.25 5.34
CA SER A 24 1.20 12.55 4.14
C SER A 24 1.64 11.28 3.41
N ALA A 25 2.11 10.27 4.13
CA ALA A 25 2.44 8.97 3.56
C ALA A 25 1.21 8.26 2.99
N TRP A 26 0.06 8.37 3.66
CA TRP A 26 -1.19 7.79 3.19
C TRP A 26 -1.65 8.41 1.86
N LYS A 27 -1.58 9.74 1.74
CA LYS A 27 -1.90 10.46 0.48
C LYS A 27 -1.04 10.01 -0.70
N PHE A 28 0.22 9.64 -0.48
CA PHE A 28 1.08 9.12 -1.54
C PHE A 28 0.83 7.63 -1.83
N SER A 29 0.49 6.83 -0.82
CA SER A 29 0.22 5.39 -0.99
C SER A 29 -1.00 5.09 -1.86
N PHE A 30 -2.00 5.97 -1.87
CA PHE A 30 -3.25 5.77 -2.62
C PHE A 30 -3.06 5.76 -4.15
N PRO A 31 -2.44 6.77 -4.78
CA PRO A 31 -2.15 6.72 -6.22
C PRO A 31 -1.19 5.59 -6.58
N VAL A 32 -0.22 5.28 -5.72
CA VAL A 32 0.69 4.14 -5.93
C VAL A 32 -0.08 2.81 -5.95
N ALA A 33 -1.06 2.63 -5.06
CA ALA A 33 -1.90 1.44 -5.03
C ALA A 33 -2.76 1.30 -6.29
N ILE A 34 -3.29 2.40 -6.83
CA ILE A 34 -4.04 2.38 -8.09
C ILE A 34 -3.14 1.91 -9.23
N VAL A 35 -1.95 2.51 -9.38
CA VAL A 35 -0.99 2.14 -10.44
C VAL A 35 -0.55 0.67 -10.31
N ALA A 36 -0.18 0.25 -9.09
CA ALA A 36 0.21 -1.13 -8.82
C ALA A 36 -0.93 -2.10 -9.12
N GLY A 37 -2.15 -1.79 -8.68
CA GLY A 37 -3.35 -2.59 -8.96
C GLY A 37 -3.63 -2.72 -10.45
N SER A 38 -3.51 -1.63 -11.22
CA SER A 38 -3.72 -1.66 -12.67
C SER A 38 -2.71 -2.54 -13.42
N ILE A 39 -1.47 -2.65 -12.93
CA ILE A 39 -0.43 -3.50 -13.53
C ILE A 39 -0.57 -4.95 -13.06
N VAL A 40 -0.82 -5.16 -11.77
CA VAL A 40 -0.88 -6.49 -11.15
C VAL A 40 -2.20 -7.21 -11.49
N ALA A 41 -3.31 -6.50 -11.66
CA ALA A 41 -4.60 -7.09 -12.02
C ALA A 41 -4.56 -7.94 -13.32
N PRO A 42 -4.04 -7.47 -14.46
CA PRO A 42 -3.96 -8.30 -15.67
C PRO A 42 -2.96 -9.45 -15.52
N LEU A 43 -1.89 -9.28 -14.73
CA LEU A 43 -0.92 -10.35 -14.45
C LEU A 43 -1.55 -11.46 -13.60
N ALA A 44 -2.25 -11.08 -12.53
CA ALA A 44 -2.99 -11.99 -11.67
C ALA A 44 -4.06 -12.75 -12.48
N LYS A 45 -4.79 -12.06 -13.36
CA LYS A 45 -5.77 -12.69 -14.24
C LYS A 45 -5.14 -13.75 -15.16
N LYS A 46 -4.00 -13.45 -15.80
CA LYS A 46 -3.28 -14.43 -16.64
C LYS A 46 -2.82 -15.66 -15.85
N ILE A 47 -2.39 -15.47 -14.61
CA ILE A 47 -1.96 -16.57 -13.73
C ILE A 47 -3.17 -17.44 -13.34
N VAL A 48 -4.26 -16.81 -12.91
CA VAL A 48 -5.50 -17.49 -12.52
C VAL A 48 -6.11 -18.24 -13.71
N ASP A 49 -6.16 -17.62 -14.90
CA ASP A 49 -6.65 -18.28 -16.11
C ASP A 49 -5.83 -19.53 -16.45
N LYS A 50 -4.50 -19.49 -16.29
CA LYS A 50 -3.65 -20.68 -16.45
C LYS A 50 -3.87 -21.78 -15.41
N ILE A 51 -4.31 -21.43 -14.20
CA ILE A 51 -4.56 -22.38 -13.12
C ILE A 51 -5.96 -23.00 -13.25
N ILE A 52 -6.94 -22.21 -13.66
CA ILE A 52 -8.34 -22.64 -13.80
C ILE A 52 -8.55 -23.42 -15.10
N PHE A 53 -7.84 -23.08 -16.18
CA PHE A 53 -7.88 -23.86 -17.42
C PHE A 53 -7.00 -25.12 -17.26
N LYS A 54 -7.62 -26.20 -16.78
CA LYS A 54 -7.17 -27.58 -17.01
C LYS A 54 -7.61 -28.03 -18.40
#